data_AF-A0A8S3W0M5-F1
#
_entry.id   AF-A0A8S3W0M5-F1
#
_cell.length_a   1.000
_cell.length_b   1.000
_cell.length_c   1.000
_cell.angle_alpha   90.00
_cell.angle_beta   90.00
_cell.angle_gamma   90.00
#
_symmetry.space_group_name_H-M   'P 1'
#
loop_
_entity.id
_entity.type
_entity.pdbx_description
1 polymer ?
#
loop_
_entity_poly.entity_id
_entity_poly.type
_entity_poly.pdbx_seq_one_letter_code
_entity_poly.pdbx_strand_id
1 'polypeptide(L)'
;MVRAKLRLQMFKRNRPFKVKQSNITILENTGRLKEKLENFIENTKDLDIKTKYNTFEELLNTRVKSNASNRKEGIKWLTNETKELLRNRAILTSMAQKTKESRKDIADLSKKIKSNMRKDTKNTG
;
A
#
# COMPACT_ATOMS: atom_id res chain seq x y z
N MET A 1 35.25 -2.56 -79.35
CA MET A 1 34.65 -2.09 -78.07
C MET A 1 34.11 -3.31 -77.32
N VAL A 2 34.84 -3.83 -76.34
CA VAL A 2 34.45 -5.06 -75.61
C VAL A 2 33.95 -4.68 -74.23
N ARG A 3 32.67 -4.93 -73.95
CA ARG A 3 32.04 -4.63 -72.66
C ARG A 3 32.04 -5.88 -71.79
N ALA A 4 32.87 -5.90 -70.74
CA ALA A 4 32.82 -6.96 -69.73
C ALA A 4 31.55 -6.82 -68.87
N LYS A 5 30.79 -7.90 -68.68
CA LYS A 5 29.68 -7.97 -67.72
C LYS A 5 30.18 -8.56 -66.40
N LEU A 6 30.20 -7.75 -65.35
CA LEU A 6 30.44 -8.20 -63.97
C LEU A 6 29.23 -9.01 -63.47
N ARG A 7 29.44 -10.28 -63.13
CA ARG A 7 28.44 -11.12 -62.44
C ARG A 7 28.58 -10.92 -60.93
N LEU A 8 27.60 -10.28 -60.31
CA LEU A 8 27.52 -10.17 -58.85
C LEU A 8 27.09 -11.53 -58.27
N GLN A 9 27.99 -12.15 -57.51
CA GLN A 9 27.71 -13.40 -56.79
C GLN A 9 26.80 -13.08 -55.60
N MET A 10 25.52 -13.44 -55.69
CA MET A 10 24.59 -13.24 -54.56
C MET A 10 24.93 -14.25 -53.45
N PHE A 11 25.36 -13.76 -52.29
CA PHE A 11 25.51 -14.57 -51.09
C PHE A 11 24.16 -15.19 -50.72
N LYS A 12 24.08 -16.53 -50.69
CA LYS A 12 22.89 -17.26 -50.26
C LYS A 12 22.57 -16.87 -48.81
N ARG A 13 21.32 -16.45 -48.53
CA ARG A 13 20.86 -16.14 -47.17
C ARG A 13 21.02 -17.37 -46.27
N ASN A 14 21.83 -17.26 -45.22
CA ASN A 14 21.90 -18.25 -44.14
C ASN A 14 20.51 -18.36 -43.50
N ARG A 15 19.83 -19.48 -43.70
CA ARG A 15 18.62 -19.80 -42.93
C ARG A 15 19.07 -20.29 -41.55
N PRO A 16 18.43 -19.87 -40.45
CA PRO A 16 18.79 -20.34 -39.12
C PRO A 16 18.68 -21.87 -39.07
N PHE A 17 19.76 -22.51 -38.62
CA PHE A 17 19.84 -23.96 -38.50
C PHE A 17 18.89 -24.41 -37.40
N LYS A 18 17.85 -25.19 -37.75
CA LYS A 18 16.92 -25.75 -36.77
C LYS A 18 17.60 -26.95 -36.11
N VAL A 19 18.27 -26.71 -34.99
CA VAL A 19 18.89 -27.77 -34.18
C VAL A 19 17.77 -28.68 -33.66
N LYS A 20 17.76 -29.94 -34.10
CA LYS A 20 16.88 -30.96 -33.53
C LYS A 20 17.44 -31.36 -32.18
N GLN A 21 16.87 -30.83 -31.10
CA GLN A 21 17.18 -31.29 -29.75
C GLN A 21 16.71 -32.74 -29.61
N SER A 22 17.58 -33.61 -29.13
CA SER A 22 17.24 -35.01 -28.85
C SER A 22 16.43 -35.09 -27.55
N ASN A 23 15.58 -36.11 -27.40
CA ASN A 23 14.83 -36.32 -26.17
C ASN A 23 15.74 -36.41 -24.93
N ILE A 24 16.97 -36.91 -25.11
CA ILE A 24 18.01 -36.99 -24.07
C ILE A 24 18.46 -35.60 -23.61
N THR A 25 18.74 -34.68 -24.56
CA THR A 25 19.15 -33.30 -24.21
C THR A 25 18.00 -32.52 -23.58
N ILE A 26 16.76 -32.79 -23.96
CA ILE A 26 15.58 -32.19 -23.30
C ILE A 26 15.49 -32.67 -21.84
N LEU A 27 15.65 -33.96 -21.59
CA LEU A 27 15.55 -34.56 -20.26
C LEU A 27 16.66 -34.07 -19.30
N GLU A 28 17.90 -33.94 -19.80
CA GLU A 28 19.01 -33.40 -19.02
C GLU A 28 18.80 -31.92 -18.67
N ASN A 29 18.28 -31.14 -19.61
CA ASN A 29 18.00 -29.73 -19.38
C ASN A 29 16.86 -29.53 -18.39
N THR A 30 15.79 -30.33 -18.48
CA THR A 30 14.67 -30.27 -17.52
C THR A 30 15.11 -30.71 -16.12
N GLY A 31 15.97 -31.73 -16.01
CA GLY A 31 16.57 -32.14 -14.74
C GLY A 31 17.38 -31.02 -14.08
N ARG A 32 18.28 -30.38 -14.82
CA ARG A 32 19.07 -29.24 -14.32
C ARG A 32 18.22 -28.02 -13.96
N LEU A 33 17.13 -27.77 -14.68
CA LEU A 33 16.19 -26.69 -14.38
C LEU A 33 15.42 -26.97 -13.09
N LYS A 34 15.01 -28.22 -12.88
CA LYS A 34 14.33 -28.65 -11.65
C LYS A 34 15.20 -28.47 -10.42
N GLU A 35 16.46 -28.92 -10.50
CA GLU A 35 17.43 -28.77 -9.40
C GLU A 35 17.72 -27.31 -9.06
N LYS A 36 17.84 -26.44 -10.07
CA LYS A 36 17.98 -24.98 -9.86
C LYS A 36 16.75 -24.36 -9.21
N LEU A 37 15.55 -24.82 -9.56
CA LEU A 37 14.30 -24.33 -8.98
C LEU A 37 14.19 -24.75 -7.51
N GLU A 38 14.49 -26.01 -7.20
CA GLU A 38 14.47 -26.53 -5.82
C GLU A 38 15.46 -25.77 -4.94
N ASN A 39 16.70 -25.57 -5.42
CA ASN A 39 17.71 -24.75 -4.74
C ASN A 39 17.27 -23.29 -4.56
N PHE A 40 16.58 -22.69 -5.55
CA PHE A 40 16.07 -21.34 -5.41
C PHE A 40 14.97 -21.26 -4.35
N ILE A 41 14.04 -22.21 -4.33
CA ILE A 41 12.96 -22.27 -3.34
C ILE A 41 13.53 -22.44 -1.94
N GLU A 42 14.49 -23.33 -1.76
CA GLU A 42 15.12 -23.58 -0.46
C GLU A 42 15.88 -22.35 0.05
N ASN A 43 16.66 -21.70 -0.83
CA ASN A 43 17.41 -20.48 -0.49
C ASN A 43 16.50 -19.25 -0.26
N THR A 44 15.27 -19.24 -0.80
CA THR A 44 14.33 -18.12 -0.65
C THR A 44 13.25 -18.36 0.40
N LYS A 45 13.16 -19.57 0.95
CA LYS A 45 12.14 -19.98 1.93
C LYS A 45 12.14 -19.14 3.20
N ASP A 46 13.34 -18.75 3.65
CA ASP A 46 13.57 -17.98 4.87
C ASP A 46 13.97 -16.53 4.60
N LEU A 47 13.86 -16.07 3.35
CA LEU A 47 14.36 -14.76 2.93
C LEU A 47 13.44 -13.65 3.43
N ASP A 48 13.62 -13.23 4.69
CA ASP A 48 13.40 -11.90 5.29
C ASP A 48 12.02 -11.22 5.08
N ILE A 49 11.08 -11.87 4.41
CA ILE A 49 9.76 -11.36 4.10
C ILE A 49 8.90 -11.44 5.36
N LYS A 50 8.91 -12.58 6.04
CA LYS A 50 8.13 -12.77 7.27
C LYS A 50 8.59 -11.85 8.39
N THR A 51 9.90 -11.67 8.56
CA THR A 51 10.50 -10.70 9.51
C THR A 51 10.11 -9.28 9.16
N LYS A 52 10.22 -8.86 7.89
CA LYS A 52 9.76 -7.53 7.44
C LYS A 52 8.27 -7.31 7.65
N TYR A 53 7.43 -8.30 7.36
CA TYR A 53 5.98 -8.22 7.61
C TYR A 53 5.68 -8.08 9.10
N ASN A 54 6.34 -8.87 9.96
CA ASN A 54 6.17 -8.77 11.41
C ASN A 54 6.60 -7.39 11.94
N THR A 55 7.76 -6.88 11.51
CA THR A 55 8.21 -5.53 11.92
C THR A 55 7.25 -4.43 11.45
N PHE A 56 6.67 -4.58 10.26
CA PHE A 56 5.69 -3.63 9.73
C PHE A 56 4.37 -3.68 10.52
N GLU A 57 3.91 -4.87 10.88
CA GLU A 57 2.72 -5.07 11.71
C GLU A 57 2.92 -4.48 13.12
N GLU A 58 4.09 -4.67 13.73
CA GLU A 58 4.46 -4.04 15.00
C GLU A 58 4.47 -2.50 14.91
N LEU A 59 5.02 -1.93 13.85
CA LEU A 59 5.04 -0.48 13.62
C LEU A 59 3.63 0.11 13.44
N LEU A 60 2.75 -0.59 12.74
CA LEU A 60 1.35 -0.19 12.61
C LEU A 60 0.64 -0.21 13.95
N ASN A 61 0.79 -1.30 14.71
CA ASN A 61 0.13 -1.48 16.00
C ASN A 61 0.63 -0.49 17.07
N THR A 62 1.92 -0.17 17.10
CA THR A 62 2.50 0.82 18.01
C THR A 62 2.02 2.24 17.70
N ARG A 63 1.96 2.64 16.42
CA ARG A 63 1.41 3.95 16.01
C ARG A 63 -0.06 4.13 16.39
N VAL A 64 -0.88 3.07 16.30
CA VAL A 64 -2.29 3.15 16.68
C VAL A 64 -2.43 3.30 18.19
N LYS A 65 -1.63 2.57 18.99
CA LYS A 65 -1.65 2.65 20.45
C LYS A 65 -1.19 4.01 20.98
N SER A 66 -0.09 4.57 20.46
CA SER A 66 0.42 5.89 20.90
C SER A 66 -0.53 7.04 20.55
N ASN A 67 -1.21 6.96 19.41
CA ASN A 67 -2.23 7.95 19.04
C ASN A 67 -3.49 7.86 19.92
N ALA A 68 -3.86 6.66 20.39
CA ALA A 68 -4.99 6.47 21.27
C ALA A 68 -4.73 6.96 22.71
N SER A 69 -3.52 6.75 23.25
CA SER A 69 -3.14 7.25 24.58
C SER A 69 -3.06 8.78 24.62
N ASN A 70 -2.43 9.40 23.63
CA ASN A 70 -2.28 10.85 23.55
C ASN A 70 -3.64 11.56 23.40
N ARG A 71 -4.60 10.93 22.69
CA ARG A 71 -5.97 11.44 22.61
C ARG A 71 -6.73 11.39 23.93
N LYS A 72 -6.48 10.39 24.79
CA LYS A 72 -7.14 10.28 26.09
C LYS A 72 -6.62 11.32 27.10
N GLU A 73 -5.32 11.63 27.06
CA GLU A 73 -4.74 12.64 27.95
C GLU A 73 -5.05 14.07 27.53
N GLY A 74 -5.06 14.38 26.23
CA GLY A 74 -5.33 15.74 25.72
C GLY A 74 -6.76 16.27 25.94
N ILE A 75 -7.69 15.42 26.42
CA ILE A 75 -9.14 15.73 26.56
C ILE A 75 -9.57 15.71 28.04
N LYS A 76 -8.64 15.55 29.01
CA LYS A 76 -8.98 15.51 30.44
C LYS A 76 -9.67 16.79 30.94
N TRP A 77 -9.37 17.94 30.35
CA TRP A 77 -9.93 19.25 30.72
C TRP A 77 -11.33 19.51 30.14
N LEU A 78 -11.82 18.67 29.22
CA LEU A 78 -13.13 18.84 28.58
C LEU A 78 -14.23 18.19 29.42
N THR A 79 -15.33 18.92 29.60
CA THR A 79 -16.53 18.39 30.26
C THR A 79 -17.20 17.31 29.41
N ASN A 80 -18.01 16.46 30.05
CA ASN A 80 -18.75 15.40 29.37
C ASN A 80 -19.73 15.96 28.33
N GLU A 81 -20.31 17.14 28.60
CA GLU A 81 -21.18 17.85 27.67
C GLU A 81 -20.43 18.24 26.37
N THR A 82 -19.23 18.80 26.48
CA THR A 82 -18.41 19.16 25.31
C THR A 82 -17.97 17.91 24.52
N LYS A 83 -17.66 16.80 25.21
CA LYS A 83 -17.36 15.51 24.57
C LYS A 83 -18.54 14.97 23.78
N GLU A 84 -19.75 15.11 24.29
CA GLU A 84 -20.97 14.66 23.62
C GLU A 84 -21.27 15.51 22.37
N LEU A 85 -21.15 16.83 22.46
CA LEU A 85 -21.31 17.73 21.31
C LEU A 85 -20.31 17.42 20.18
N LEU A 86 -19.05 17.10 20.53
CA LEU A 86 -18.02 16.69 19.58
C LEU A 86 -18.38 15.37 18.87
N ARG A 87 -18.91 14.38 19.61
CA ARG A 87 -19.38 13.12 19.03
C ARG A 87 -20.56 13.34 18.08
N ASN A 88 -21.55 14.12 18.48
CA ASN A 88 -22.72 14.43 17.65
C ASN A 88 -22.32 15.14 16.35
N ARG A 89 -21.38 16.09 16.43
CA ARG A 89 -20.83 16.76 15.23
C ARG A 89 -20.07 15.79 14.33
N ALA A 90 -19.30 14.86 14.90
CA ALA A 90 -18.56 13.85 14.12
C ALA A 90 -19.51 12.92 13.35
N ILE A 91 -20.60 12.47 13.99
CA ILE A 91 -21.63 11.64 13.36
C ILE A 91 -22.23 12.37 12.15
N LEU A 92 -22.70 13.62 12.33
CA LEU A 92 -23.26 14.42 11.24
C LEU A 92 -22.26 14.70 10.11
N THR A 93 -20.97 14.82 10.44
CA THR A 93 -19.92 15.06 9.43
C THR A 93 -19.59 13.81 8.62
N SER A 94 -19.73 12.62 9.22
CA SER A 94 -19.47 11.32 8.59
C SER A 94 -20.58 10.84 7.66
N MET A 95 -21.75 11.50 7.65
CA MET A 95 -22.84 11.16 6.73
C MET A 95 -22.45 11.46 5.28
N ALA A 96 -22.68 10.49 4.38
CA ALA A 96 -22.28 10.56 2.97
C ALA A 96 -23.00 11.68 2.18
N GLN A 97 -24.26 11.99 2.53
CA GLN A 97 -25.06 13.03 1.88
C GLN A 97 -25.32 14.20 2.84
N LYS A 98 -24.69 15.36 2.60
CA LYS A 98 -24.87 16.55 3.44
C LYS A 98 -26.04 17.41 2.96
N THR A 99 -27.22 17.22 3.56
CA THR A 99 -28.42 18.06 3.37
C THR A 99 -28.22 19.48 3.92
N LYS A 100 -29.07 20.44 3.51
CA LYS A 100 -29.03 21.82 4.02
C LYS A 100 -29.23 21.89 5.54
N GLU A 101 -30.10 21.03 6.07
CA GLU A 101 -30.33 20.88 7.52
C GLU A 101 -29.10 20.35 8.23
N SER A 102 -28.47 19.27 7.73
CA SER A 102 -27.24 18.74 8.35
C SER A 102 -26.13 19.80 8.43
N ARG A 103 -26.02 20.69 7.44
CA ARG A 103 -25.03 21.80 7.46
C ARG A 103 -25.38 22.85 8.51
N LYS A 104 -26.67 23.15 8.69
CA LYS A 104 -27.16 24.07 9.72
C LYS A 104 -26.89 23.48 11.12
N ASP A 105 -27.20 22.21 11.32
CA ASP A 105 -26.97 21.52 12.59
C ASP A 105 -25.48 21.41 12.93
N ILE A 106 -24.62 21.14 11.94
CA ILE A 106 -23.17 21.19 12.11
C ILE A 106 -22.70 22.59 12.53
N ALA A 107 -23.23 23.65 11.93
CA ALA A 107 -22.88 25.02 12.26
C ALA A 107 -23.31 25.38 13.69
N ASP A 108 -24.52 24.99 14.08
CA ASP A 108 -25.06 25.25 15.43
C ASP A 108 -24.32 24.44 16.50
N LEU A 109 -24.00 23.17 16.25
CA LEU A 109 -23.11 22.39 17.11
C LEU A 109 -21.72 23.01 17.21
N SER A 110 -21.17 23.52 16.11
CA SER A 110 -19.85 24.18 16.12
C SER A 110 -19.84 25.43 17.00
N LYS A 111 -20.92 26.22 16.99
CA LYS A 111 -21.08 27.37 17.91
C LYS A 111 -21.17 26.92 19.37
N LYS A 112 -21.98 25.90 19.66
CA LYS A 112 -22.14 25.35 21.02
C LYS A 112 -20.82 24.79 21.57
N ILE A 113 -20.10 24.00 20.79
CA ILE A 113 -18.77 23.47 21.15
C ILE A 113 -17.82 24.61 21.50
N LYS A 114 -17.75 25.65 20.65
CA LYS A 114 -16.85 26.80 20.90
C LYS A 114 -17.20 27.53 22.20
N SER A 115 -18.49 27.67 22.50
CA SER A 115 -18.95 28.29 23.75
C SER A 115 -18.58 27.45 24.97
N ASN A 116 -18.86 26.15 24.94
CA ASN A 116 -18.58 25.26 26.06
C ASN A 116 -17.09 25.07 26.29
N MET A 117 -16.28 24.91 25.23
CA MET A 117 -14.82 24.87 25.36
C MET A 117 -14.25 26.11 26.05
N ARG A 118 -14.76 27.32 25.74
CA ARG A 118 -14.33 28.55 26.42
C ARG A 118 -14.68 28.58 27.90
N LYS A 119 -15.78 27.93 28.30
CA LYS A 119 -16.18 27.79 29.71
C LYS A 119 -15.32 26.73 30.41
N ASP A 120 -15.10 25.59 29.77
CA ASP A 120 -14.26 24.49 30.28
C ASP A 120 -12.83 24.99 30.59
N THR A 121 -12.26 25.84 29.73
CA THR A 121 -10.93 26.45 29.96
C THR A 121 -10.92 27.46 31.11
N LYS A 122 -12.05 28.13 31.40
CA LYS A 122 -12.15 29.09 32.51
C LYS A 122 -12.35 28.42 33.87
N ASN A 123 -12.95 27.24 33.90
CA ASN A 123 -13.21 26.47 35.14
C ASN A 123 -12.04 25.55 35.56
N THR A 124 -10.99 25.44 34.73
CA THR A 124 -9.82 24.58 34.98
C THR A 124 -8.55 25.35 35.34
N GLY A 125 -8.65 26.66 35.57
CA GLY A 125 -7.61 27.51 36.17
C GLY A 125 -8.02 27.92 37.58
#